data_AF-A0A5A7TK62-F1
#
_entry.id   AF-A0A5A7TK62-F1
#
_cell.length_a   1.000
_cell.length_b   1.000
_cell.length_c   1.000
_cell.angle_alpha   90.00
_cell.angle_beta   90.00
_cell.angle_gamma   90.00
#
_symmetry.space_group_name_H-M   'P 1'
#
loop_
_entity.id
_entity.type
_entity.pdbx_description
1 polymer ?
#
loop_
_entity_poly.entity_id
_entity_poly.type
_entity_poly.pdbx_seq_one_letter_code
_entity_poly.pdbx_strand_id
1 'polypeptide(L)' 'MAESVLRDAFVTSLEPALQAEVINRHPQTLEECMKEAQLVNDPNLALKLAREELGLLEPKSREDIGSKSK' A
#
# COMPACT_ATOMS: atom_id res chain seq x y z
N MET A 1 -19.43 -17.30 -5.99
CA MET A 1 -19.57 -17.35 -4.52
C MET A 1 -18.22 -17.39 -3.80
N ALA A 2 -17.28 -18.26 -4.18
CA ALA A 2 -16.00 -18.42 -3.48
C ALA A 2 -15.19 -17.12 -3.30
N GLU A 3 -15.10 -16.29 -4.34
CA GLU A 3 -14.32 -15.04 -4.28
C GLU A 3 -14.83 -14.05 -3.23
N SER A 4 -16.15 -13.88 -3.13
CA SER A 4 -16.72 -12.99 -2.11
C SER A 4 -16.47 -13.50 -0.69
N VAL A 5 -16.43 -14.82 -0.49
CA VAL A 5 -16.09 -15.42 0.81
C VAL A 5 -14.63 -15.17 1.16
N LEU A 6 -13.72 -15.30 0.18
CA LEU A 6 -12.29 -15.02 0.39
C LEU A 6 -12.04 -13.54 0.72
N ARG A 7 -12.76 -12.62 0.07
CA ARG A 7 -12.69 -11.19 0.41
C ARG A 7 -13.15 -10.93 1.84
N ASP A 8 -14.29 -11.48 2.23
CA ASP A 8 -14.85 -11.29 3.57
C ASP A 8 -13.93 -11.87 4.66
N ALA A 9 -13.40 -13.09 4.42
CA ALA A 9 -12.40 -13.70 5.29
C ALA A 9 -11.11 -12.88 5.40
N PHE A 10 -10.67 -12.25 4.29
CA PHE A 10 -9.51 -11.37 4.30
C PHE A 10 -9.79 -10.10 5.13
N VAL A 11 -10.88 -9.39 4.85
CA VAL A 11 -11.24 -8.16 5.58
C VAL A 11 -11.39 -8.45 7.06
N THR A 12 -12.12 -9.50 7.44
CA THR A 12 -12.31 -9.88 8.86
C THR A 12 -11.01 -10.24 9.58
N SER A 13 -9.96 -10.62 8.85
CA SER A 13 -8.63 -10.89 9.42
C SER A 13 -7.77 -9.64 9.68
N LEU A 14 -8.14 -8.47 9.13
CA LEU A 14 -7.42 -7.21 9.33
C LEU A 14 -7.75 -6.58 10.69
N GLU A 15 -6.95 -5.60 11.11
CA GLU A 15 -7.29 -4.79 12.29
C GLU A 15 -8.54 -3.92 12.03
N PRO A 16 -9.39 -3.66 13.05
CA PRO A 16 -10.66 -2.96 12.87
C PRO A 16 -10.55 -1.58 12.18
N ALA A 17 -9.46 -0.85 12.42
CA ALA A 17 -9.20 0.43 11.77
C ALA A 17 -8.97 0.26 10.26
N LEU A 18 -8.17 -0.73 9.87
CA LEU A 18 -7.91 -1.05 8.47
C LEU A 18 -9.16 -1.60 7.77
N GLN A 19 -9.97 -2.40 8.47
CA GLN A 19 -11.23 -2.92 7.91
C GLN A 19 -12.14 -1.81 7.42
N ALA A 20 -12.39 -0.80 8.27
CA ALA A 20 -13.27 0.30 7.95
C ALA A 20 -12.79 1.08 6.72
N GLU A 21 -11.49 1.35 6.61
CA GLU A 21 -10.92 2.05 5.47
C GLU A 21 -10.95 1.22 4.18
N VAL A 22 -10.58 -0.07 4.25
CA VAL A 22 -10.64 -0.96 3.07
C VAL A 22 -12.08 -1.10 2.56
N ILE A 23 -13.06 -1.21 3.46
CA ILE A 23 -14.49 -1.25 3.08
C ILE A 23 -14.94 0.07 2.45
N ASN A 24 -14.48 1.21 2.99
CA ASN A 24 -14.85 2.54 2.47
C ASN A 24 -14.37 2.76 1.03
N ARG A 25 -13.29 2.09 0.62
CA ARG A 25 -12.77 2.14 -0.75
C ARG A 25 -13.49 1.21 -1.73
N HIS A 26 -14.46 0.43 -1.26
CA HIS A 26 -15.34 -0.41 -2.08
C HIS A 26 -14.62 -1.36 -3.08
N PRO A 27 -13.61 -2.14 -2.65
CA PRO A 27 -12.89 -3.06 -3.53
C PRO A 27 -13.83 -4.12 -4.13
N GLN A 28 -13.75 -4.35 -5.44
CA GLN A 28 -14.60 -5.32 -6.14
C GLN A 28 -13.98 -6.72 -6.17
N THR A 29 -12.66 -6.81 -6.08
CA THR A 29 -11.92 -8.08 -6.15
C THR A 29 -11.09 -8.31 -4.88
N LEU A 30 -10.64 -9.57 -4.67
CA LEU A 30 -9.71 -9.89 -3.58
C LEU A 30 -8.37 -9.16 -3.75
N GLU A 31 -7.89 -9.05 -4.99
CA GLU A 31 -6.66 -8.33 -5.31
C GLU A 31 -6.74 -6.86 -4.90
N GLU A 32 -7.86 -6.18 -5.23
CA GLU A 32 -8.09 -4.81 -4.78
C GLU A 32 -8.15 -4.73 -3.25
N CYS A 33 -8.81 -5.68 -2.59
CA CYS A 33 -8.88 -5.72 -1.13
C CYS A 33 -7.47 -5.80 -0.50
N MET A 34 -6.60 -6.66 -1.04
CA MET A 34 -5.22 -6.81 -0.60
C MET A 34 -4.39 -5.56 -0.89
N LYS A 35 -4.57 -4.95 -2.06
CA LYS A 35 -3.89 -3.71 -2.45
C LYS A 35 -4.29 -2.56 -1.53
N GLU A 36 -5.59 -2.33 -1.34
CA GLU A 36 -6.11 -1.26 -0.48
C GLU A 36 -5.66 -1.45 0.97
N ALA A 37 -5.65 -2.69 1.48
CA ALA A 37 -5.14 -2.97 2.82
C ALA A 37 -3.66 -2.60 2.96
N GLN A 38 -2.84 -2.88 1.96
CA GLN A 38 -1.43 -2.49 1.96
C GLN A 38 -1.24 -0.97 1.86
N LEU A 39 -2.04 -0.28 1.03
CA LEU A 39 -1.96 1.18 0.85
C LEU A 39 -2.41 1.95 2.09
N VAL A 40 -3.45 1.46 2.78
CA VAL A 40 -3.93 2.04 4.04
C VAL A 40 -2.92 1.82 5.16
N ASN A 41 -2.29 0.63 5.20
CA ASN A 41 -1.31 0.30 6.23
C ASN A 41 0.04 1.00 6.05
N ASP A 42 0.52 1.15 4.81
CA ASP A 42 1.75 1.88 4.50
C ASP A 42 1.52 2.95 3.42
N PRO A 43 1.27 4.21 3.82
CA PRO A 43 1.11 5.31 2.86
C PRO A 43 2.39 5.59 2.06
N ASN A 44 3.56 5.14 2.53
CA ASN A 44 4.80 5.23 1.75
C ASN A 44 4.79 4.28 0.56
N LEU A 45 4.20 3.09 0.69
CA LEU A 45 3.98 2.17 -0.42
C LEU A 45 3.06 2.80 -1.46
N ALA A 46 2.01 3.51 -1.04
CA ALA A 46 1.14 4.26 -1.95
C ALA A 46 1.93 5.31 -2.75
N LEU A 47 2.76 6.09 -2.06
CA LEU A 47 3.61 7.10 -2.69
C LEU A 47 4.64 6.49 -3.64
N LYS A 48 5.24 5.34 -3.29
CA LYS A 48 6.17 4.61 -4.15
C LYS A 48 5.49 4.08 -5.42
N LEU A 49 4.31 3.48 -5.30
CA LEU A 49 3.55 2.96 -6.45
C LEU A 49 3.08 4.08 -7.37
N ALA A 50 2.62 5.20 -6.82
CA ALA A 50 2.25 6.37 -7.62
C ALA A 50 3.45 6.94 -8.40
N ARG A 51 4.64 6.94 -7.79
CA ARG A 51 5.88 7.36 -8.47
C ARG A 51 6.30 6.39 -9.57
N GLU A 52 6.13 5.09 -9.36
CA GLU A 52 6.42 4.07 -10.36
C GLU A 52 5.48 4.15 -11.56
N GLU A 53 4.17 4.33 -11.33
CA GLU A 53 3.16 4.50 -12.38
C GLU A 53 3.43 5.75 -13.23
N LEU A 54 3.69 6.89 -12.59
CA LEU A 54 4.00 8.15 -13.28
C LEU A 54 5.40 8.19 -13.90
N GLY A 55 6.19 7.11 -13.83
CA GLY A 55 7.58 7.08 -14.32
C GLY A 55 8.53 8.03 -13.58
N LEU A 56 8.11 8.54 -12.43
CA LEU A 56 8.82 9.49 -11.56
C LEU A 56 9.75 8.76 -10.57
N LEU A 57 10.40 7.67 -11.02
CA LEU A 57 11.41 6.98 -10.23
C LEU A 57 12.64 7.89 -10.09
N GLU A 58 12.62 8.84 -9.15
CA GLU A 58 13.85 9.54 -8.83
C GLU A 58 14.84 8.54 -8.24
N PRO A 59 16.06 8.45 -8.80
CA PRO A 59 17.11 7.65 -8.21
C PRO A 59 17.48 8.31 -6.88
N LYS A 60 17.17 7.60 -5.79
CA LYS A 60 17.97 7.53 -4.57
C LYS A 60 18.74 8.83 -4.25
N SER A 61 18.18 9.71 -3.43
CA SER A 61 19.00 10.64 -2.66
C SER A 61 19.83 9.85 -1.65
N ARG A 62 20.90 9.24 -2.15
CA ARG A 62 22.08 8.86 -1.37
C ARG A 62 22.99 10.08 -1.41
N GLU A 63 22.73 11.04 -0.54
CA GLU A 63 23.79 11.96 -0.12
C GLU A 63 24.58 11.26 0.98
N ASP A 64 25.53 10.45 0.49
CA ASP A 64 26.78 10.15 1.17
C ASP A 64 27.53 11.48 1.34
N ILE A 65 27.25 12.21 2.44
CA ILE A 65 28.15 13.26 2.89
C ILE A 65 29.36 12.63 3.57
N GLY A 66 30.22 12.05 2.74
CA GLY A 66 31.63 11.94 3.04
C GLY A 66 32.24 13.35 3.13
N SER A 67 32.14 13.98 4.30
CA SER A 67 32.95 15.15 4.62
C SER A 67 34.10 14.71 5.52
N LYS A 68 35.19 14.22 4.91
CA LYS A 68 36.52 14.31 5.52
C LYS A 68 36.84 15.79 5.67
N SER A 69 36.94 16.27 6.90
CA SER A 69 37.63 17.53 7.20
C SER A 69 38.78 17.25 8.17
N LYS A 70 39.88 17.93 7.86
CA LYS A 70 41.26 17.70 8.24
C LYS A 70 41.60 18.25 9.63
#